data_AF-A0A200HY82-F1
#
_entry.id   AF-A0A200HY82-F1
#
_cell.length_a   1.000
_cell.length_b   1.000
_cell.length_c   1.000
_cell.angle_alpha   90.00
_cell.angle_beta   90.00
_cell.angle_gamma   90.00
#
_symmetry.space_group_name_H-M   'P 1'
#
loop_
_entity.id
_entity.type
_entity.pdbx_description
1 polymer ?
#
loop_
_entity_poly.entity_id
_entity_poly.type
_entity_poly.pdbx_seq_one_letter_code
_entity_poly.pdbx_strand_id
1 'polypeptide(L)' 'MDYATRLLDERLIGEKIGEEKGRQEGRIEERNRNARNIIIAFKANQAEPSYIFQFVKSAFKDDLTDEEIQQMIDDVEDNE' A
#
# COMPACT_ATOMS: atom_id res chain seq x y z
N MET A 1 20.66 22.55 -30.67
CA MET A 1 20.61 21.51 -29.63
C MET A 1 21.13 20.23 -30.26
N ASP A 2 22.24 19.71 -29.75
CA ASP A 2 22.88 18.49 -30.26
C ASP A 2 22.07 17.24 -29.89
N TYR A 3 22.11 16.23 -30.75
CA TYR A 3 21.41 14.95 -30.55
C TYR A 3 21.86 14.25 -29.25
N ALA A 4 23.14 14.37 -28.89
CA ALA A 4 23.70 13.82 -27.66
C ALA A 4 23.05 14.41 -26.40
N THR A 5 22.65 15.69 -26.44
CA THR A 5 22.03 16.37 -25.30
C THR A 5 20.60 15.88 -25.06
N ARG A 6 19.83 15.57 -26.13
CA ARG A 6 18.48 14.99 -25.99
C ARG A 6 18.49 13.57 -25.41
N LEU A 7 19.45 12.75 -25.84
CA LEU A 7 19.55 11.36 -25.39
C LEU A 7 19.89 11.25 -23.90
N LEU A 8 20.66 12.20 -23.36
CA LEU A 8 20.96 12.29 -21.93
C LEU A 8 19.73 12.68 -21.11
N ASP A 9 18.94 13.66 -21.56
CA ASP A 9 17.69 14.06 -20.91
C ASP A 9 16.67 12.91 -20.91
N GLU A 10 16.50 12.19 -22.01
CA GLU A 10 15.59 11.05 -22.11
C GLU A 10 15.96 9.91 -21.13
N ARG A 11 17.27 9.63 -20.97
CA ARG A 11 17.75 8.65 -19.98
C ARG A 11 17.52 9.12 -18.54
N LEU A 12 17.80 10.40 -18.25
CA LEU A 12 17.60 10.98 -16.94
C LEU A 12 16.12 10.96 -16.52
N ILE A 13 15.21 11.20 -17.47
CA ILE A 13 13.76 11.11 -17.27
C ILE A 13 13.35 9.67 -17.00
N GLY A 14 13.87 8.71 -17.76
CA GLY A 14 13.59 7.28 -17.56
C GLY A 14 14.03 6.78 -16.18
N GLU A 15 15.22 7.16 -15.72
CA GLU A 15 15.73 6.82 -14.38
C GLU A 15 14.87 7.45 -13.28
N LYS A 16 14.49 8.73 -13.42
CA LYS A 16 13.68 9.44 -12.42
C LYS A 16 12.28 8.83 -12.27
N ILE A 17 11.63 8.48 -13.39
CA ILE A 17 10.32 7.81 -13.39
C ILE A 17 10.43 6.39 -12.78
N GLY A 18 11.50 5.66 -13.11
CA GLY A 18 11.75 4.33 -12.56
C GLY A 18 11.96 4.34 -11.05
N GLU A 19 12.78 5.26 -10.53
CA GLU A 19 13.00 5.42 -9.08
C GLU A 19 11.75 5.86 -8.34
N GLU A 20 10.97 6.79 -8.92
CA GLU A 20 9.75 7.29 -8.30
C GLU A 20 8.69 6.20 -8.20
N LYS A 21 8.51 5.40 -9.27
CA LYS A 21 7.64 4.21 -9.26
C LYS A 21 8.12 3.16 -8.27
N GLY A 22 9.40 2.80 -8.27
CA GLY A 22 9.95 1.81 -7.33
C GLY A 22 9.84 2.24 -5.85
N ARG A 23 10.02 3.53 -5.55
CA ARG A 23 9.78 4.09 -4.20
C ARG A 23 8.30 4.12 -3.84
N GLN A 24 7.40 4.27 -4.80
CA GLN A 24 5.96 4.27 -4.54
C GLN A 24 5.45 2.86 -4.30
N GLU A 25 5.85 1.90 -5.14
CA GLU A 25 5.53 0.47 -4.99
C GLU A 25 6.06 -0.10 -3.65
N GLY A 26 7.31 0.19 -3.29
CA GLY A 26 7.87 -0.27 -2.00
C GLY A 26 7.15 0.32 -0.78
N ARG A 27 6.70 1.58 -0.85
CA ARG A 27 5.89 2.20 0.22
C ARG A 27 4.49 1.59 0.32
N ILE A 28 3.89 1.25 -0.82
CA ILE A 28 2.57 0.61 -0.87
C ILE A 28 2.63 -0.80 -0.29
N GLU A 29 3.66 -1.60 -0.62
CA GLU A 29 3.84 -2.94 -0.04
C GLU A 29 4.06 -2.92 1.48
N GLU A 30 4.88 -1.99 1.98
CA GLU A 30 5.14 -1.86 3.41
C GLU A 30 3.88 -1.44 4.20
N ARG A 31 3.11 -0.49 3.65
CA ARG A 31 1.83 -0.04 4.25
C ARG A 31 0.78 -1.14 4.23
N ASN A 32 0.68 -1.91 3.14
CA ASN A 32 -0.20 -3.06 3.02
C ASN A 32 0.11 -4.14 4.06
N ARG A 33 1.39 -4.47 4.30
CA ARG A 33 1.78 -5.39 5.38
C ARG A 33 1.41 -4.86 6.76
N ASN A 34 1.59 -3.57 6.99
CA ASN A 34 1.28 -2.95 8.28
C ASN A 34 -0.23 -2.99 8.57
N ALA A 35 -1.08 -2.65 7.59
CA ALA A 35 -2.53 -2.77 7.71
C ALA A 35 -2.98 -4.20 8.01
N ARG A 36 -2.44 -5.20 7.31
CA ARG A 36 -2.73 -6.63 7.59
C ARG A 36 -2.31 -7.05 9.00
N ASN A 37 -1.13 -6.65 9.48
CA ASN A 37 -0.68 -6.97 10.83
C ASN A 37 -1.60 -6.38 11.91
N ILE A 38 -2.07 -5.15 11.68
CA ILE A 38 -3.02 -4.48 12.56
C ILE A 38 -4.36 -5.25 12.59
N ILE A 39 -4.88 -5.64 11.43
CA ILE A 39 -6.12 -6.43 11.31
C ILE A 39 -5.99 -7.75 12.06
N ILE A 40 -4.88 -8.49 11.89
CA ILE A 40 -4.59 -9.74 12.59
C ILE A 40 -4.57 -9.52 14.11
N ALA A 41 -3.88 -8.48 14.58
CA ALA A 41 -3.81 -8.18 16.01
C ALA A 41 -5.21 -7.87 16.59
N PHE A 42 -6.03 -7.10 15.88
CA PHE A 42 -7.39 -6.81 16.33
C PHE A 42 -8.32 -8.04 16.30
N LYS A 43 -8.25 -8.88 15.25
CA LYS A 43 -9.00 -10.15 15.22
C LYS A 43 -8.58 -11.08 16.35
N ALA A 44 -7.28 -11.18 16.66
CA ALA A 44 -6.77 -11.97 17.79
C ALA A 44 -7.28 -11.45 19.15
N ASN A 45 -7.58 -10.15 19.25
CA ASN A 45 -8.22 -9.55 20.42
C ASN A 45 -9.76 -9.57 20.35
N GLN A 46 -10.36 -10.33 19.42
CA GLN A 46 -11.81 -10.45 19.24
C GLN A 46 -12.52 -9.10 19.03
N ALA A 47 -11.84 -8.12 18.45
CA ALA A 47 -12.46 -6.84 18.12
C ALA A 47 -13.48 -7.01 17.00
N GLU A 48 -14.56 -6.22 17.02
CA GLU A 48 -15.57 -6.31 15.97
C GLU A 48 -15.00 -5.94 14.59
N PRO A 49 -15.34 -6.69 13.52
CA PRO A 49 -14.91 -6.38 12.15
C PRO A 49 -15.27 -4.94 11.72
N SER A 50 -16.41 -4.44 12.18
CA SER A 50 -16.86 -3.05 11.96
C SER A 50 -15.87 -2.02 12.53
N TYR A 51 -15.34 -2.28 13.73
CA TYR A 51 -14.36 -1.44 14.40
C TYR A 51 -13.00 -1.51 13.71
N ILE A 52 -12.57 -2.72 13.35
CA ILE A 52 -11.31 -2.95 12.61
C ILE A 52 -11.34 -2.18 11.28
N PHE A 53 -12.44 -2.28 10.54
CA PHE A 53 -12.64 -1.58 9.28
C PHE A 53 -12.51 -0.07 9.46
N GLN A 54 -13.23 0.51 10.42
CA GLN A 54 -13.16 1.95 10.69
C GLN A 54 -11.76 2.41 11.11
N PHE A 55 -11.06 1.61 11.92
CA PHE A 55 -9.70 1.91 12.35
C PHE A 55 -8.73 1.93 11.18
N VAL A 56 -8.71 0.87 10.37
CA VAL A 56 -7.81 0.75 9.22
C VAL A 56 -8.14 1.81 8.18
N LYS A 57 -9.43 2.05 7.91
CA LYS A 57 -9.88 3.12 7.01
C LYS A 57 -9.40 4.49 7.47
N SER A 58 -9.43 4.78 8.77
CA SER A 58 -8.92 6.04 9.30
C SER A 58 -7.39 6.15 9.21
N ALA A 59 -6.68 5.07 9.52
CA ALA A 59 -5.21 5.03 9.54
C ALA A 59 -4.57 5.03 8.13
N PHE A 60 -5.26 4.46 7.13
CA PHE A 60 -4.75 4.25 5.77
C PHE A 60 -5.65 4.88 4.69
N LYS A 61 -6.41 5.92 5.03
CA LYS A 61 -7.40 6.58 4.14
C LYS A 61 -6.89 6.99 2.75
N ASP A 62 -5.59 7.29 2.64
CA ASP A 62 -4.96 7.77 1.40
C ASP A 62 -4.23 6.64 0.66
N ASP A 63 -4.16 5.45 1.27
CA ASP A 63 -3.35 4.31 0.84
C ASP A 63 -4.18 3.07 0.50
N LEU A 64 -5.35 2.89 1.13
CA LEU A 64 -6.22 1.73 0.96
C LEU A 64 -7.65 2.15 0.66
N THR A 65 -8.25 1.46 -0.30
CA THR A 65 -9.68 1.58 -0.61
C THR A 65 -10.53 0.77 0.37
N ASP A 66 -11.81 1.15 0.49
CA ASP A 66 -12.77 0.42 1.33
C ASP A 66 -12.83 -1.07 0.94
N GLU A 67 -12.77 -1.38 -0.35
CA GLU A 67 -12.77 -2.75 -0.88
C GLU A 67 -11.52 -3.53 -0.47
N GLU A 68 -10.33 -2.92 -0.53
CA GLU A 68 -9.08 -3.56 -0.10
C GLU A 68 -9.08 -3.84 1.41
N ILE A 69 -9.58 -2.91 2.22
CA ILE A 69 -9.68 -3.10 3.67
C ILE A 69 -10.64 -4.23 4.00
N GLN A 70 -11.79 -4.28 3.32
CA GLN A 70 -12.77 -5.35 3.49
C GLN A 70 -12.17 -6.70 3.10
N GLN A 71 -11.51 -6.78 1.94
CA GLN A 71 -10.81 -7.98 1.50
C GLN A 71 -9.74 -8.42 2.50
N MET A 72 -8.98 -7.50 3.11
CA MET A 72 -7.99 -7.87 4.12
C MET A 72 -8.61 -8.37 5.42
N ILE A 73 -9.78 -7.86 5.81
CA ILE A 73 -10.50 -8.35 6.99
C ILE A 73 -11.06 -9.75 6.71
N ASP A 74 -11.63 -9.96 5.54
CA ASP A 74 -12.17 -11.26 5.10
C ASP A 74 -11.04 -12.29 4.89
N ASP A 75 -9.90 -11.90 4.33
CA ASP A 75 -8.70 -12.74 4.16
C ASP A 75 -8.09 -13.21 5.50
N VAL A 76 -8.31 -12.45 6.57
CA VAL A 76 -7.85 -12.79 7.93
C VAL A 76 -8.88 -13.68 8.65
N GLU A 77 -9.95 -14.09 7.96
CA GLU A 77 -10.89 -15.12 8.41
C GLU A 77 -10.44 -16.51 7.93
N ASP A 78 -10.58 -17.49 8.83
CA ASP A 78 -10.30 -18.92 8.70
C ASP A 78 -8.82 -19.38 8.65
N ASN A 79 -8.07 -19.08 9.71
CA ASN A 79 -7.21 -20.11 10.31
C ASN A 79 -7.81 -20.47 11.68
N GLU A 80 -8.83 -21.32 11.64
CA GLU A 80 -9.35 -22.05 12.82
C GLU A 80 -8.29 -23.05 13.34
#